data_AF-A0AAN8YR72-F1
#
_entry.id   AF-A0AAN8YR72-F1
#
_cell.length_a   1.000
_cell.length_b   1.000
_cell.length_c   1.000
_cell.angle_alpha   90.00
_cell.angle_beta   90.00
_cell.angle_gamma   90.00
#
_symmetry.space_group_name_H-M   'P 1'
#
loop_
_entity.id
_entity.type
_entity.pdbx_description
1 polymer ?
#
loop_
_entity_poly.entity_id
_entity_poly.type
_entity_poly.pdbx_seq_one_letter_code
_entity_poly.pdbx_strand_id
1 'polypeptide(L)'
;MWSTSLWNGFLPECCSNGMLIIDFIAVESGLPLLNPYKDENADFRHGVNFAVAGCTALSAKSLAENNIVNVALTNSSLSVQLDWMSSHLQTTCSSEKLNKSLFLVGEIGGNEFIYGLSQGKTMDESRRMVPEIVQTIIHGIKRVIGFGATQIIVPGNFPIGCHPIFLTKFMTNISTAYDEYHCLKDLNNFAIFFNRNLQQAIDELKKDYPNITLIYGDYYNAFLWLLHNAGSVGFDNSSLQKACCGIGGEYNYDVHRRCGAPRVPVCVDPSTHISWDGVHLTQNAYRWIARWLIDDMLPKLNCQV
;
A
#
# COMPACT_ATOMS: atom_id res chain seq x y z
N MET A 1 6.50 -11.08 5.54
CA MET A 1 5.35 -10.19 5.27
C MET A 1 5.87 -8.90 4.64
N TRP A 2 5.09 -8.16 3.84
CA TRP A 2 5.54 -6.90 3.20
C TRP A 2 4.74 -5.71 3.76
N SER A 3 5.43 -4.74 4.35
CA SER A 3 4.95 -3.37 4.57
C SER A 3 6.10 -2.37 4.56
N THR A 4 5.83 -1.11 4.31
CA THR A 4 6.85 -0.08 4.14
C THR A 4 7.57 0.25 5.46
N SER A 5 8.88 0.05 5.53
CA SER A 5 9.73 0.70 6.55
C SER A 5 11.19 0.57 6.16
N LEU A 6 11.95 1.68 6.13
CA LEU A 6 13.42 1.83 6.15
C LEU A 6 13.70 3.35 5.94
N TRP A 7 14.35 4.14 6.82
CA TRP A 7 15.70 4.02 7.41
C TRP A 7 15.95 5.02 8.60
N ASN A 8 16.80 4.60 9.55
CA ASN A 8 17.68 5.32 10.51
C ASN A 8 17.16 6.09 11.75
N GLY A 9 17.14 5.37 12.88
CA GLY A 9 17.47 5.83 14.22
C GLY A 9 16.40 6.72 14.87
N PHE A 10 15.75 6.17 15.89
CA PHE A 10 14.56 6.70 16.57
C PHE A 10 13.27 6.45 15.76
N LEU A 11 12.10 6.66 16.36
CA LEU A 11 10.79 6.37 15.78
C LEU A 11 10.25 7.47 14.81
N PRO A 12 10.91 7.82 13.67
CA PRO A 12 10.21 8.44 12.55
C PRO A 12 10.32 7.67 11.20
N GLU A 13 10.47 6.34 11.21
CA GLU A 13 10.80 5.52 10.02
C GLU A 13 9.62 4.90 9.22
N CYS A 14 8.37 5.22 9.56
CA CYS A 14 7.18 4.75 8.82
C CYS A 14 6.64 5.86 7.90
N CYS A 15 6.10 5.49 6.75
CA CYS A 15 5.30 6.38 5.91
C CYS A 15 3.94 6.69 6.57
N SER A 16 3.94 7.19 7.80
CA SER A 16 2.81 7.50 8.65
C SER A 16 3.31 8.22 9.91
N ASN A 17 2.42 8.56 10.84
CA ASN A 17 2.78 8.98 12.20
C ASN A 17 2.84 7.81 13.21
N GLY A 18 2.91 6.57 12.72
CA GLY A 18 2.96 5.37 13.55
C GLY A 18 2.77 4.08 12.75
N MET A 19 2.04 3.13 13.33
CA MET A 19 1.76 1.81 12.77
C MET A 19 1.00 1.84 11.44
N LEU A 20 1.37 0.91 10.56
CA LEU A 20 0.75 0.63 9.27
C LEU A 20 -0.21 -0.57 9.37
N ILE A 21 -0.91 -0.88 8.28
CA ILE A 21 -1.88 -2.00 8.24
C ILE A 21 -1.24 -3.32 8.68
N ILE A 22 0.00 -3.62 8.25
CA ILE A 22 0.65 -4.88 8.63
C ILE A 22 0.91 -4.96 10.14
N ASP A 23 1.19 -3.83 10.77
CA ASP A 23 1.56 -3.80 12.18
C ASP A 23 0.33 -4.14 13.01
N PHE A 24 -0.83 -3.59 12.62
CA PHE A 24 -2.11 -3.99 13.20
C PHE A 24 -2.44 -5.46 12.91
N ILE A 25 -2.23 -5.96 11.70
CA ILE A 25 -2.43 -7.38 11.39
C ILE A 25 -1.53 -8.26 12.29
N ALA A 26 -0.27 -7.91 12.48
CA ALA A 26 0.65 -8.66 13.32
C ALA A 26 0.20 -8.65 14.79
N VAL A 27 -0.12 -7.48 15.34
CA VAL A 27 -0.58 -7.32 16.72
C VAL A 27 -1.87 -8.08 16.98
N GLU A 28 -2.87 -7.96 16.11
CA GLU A 28 -4.16 -8.68 16.23
C GLU A 28 -4.00 -10.20 16.05
N SER A 29 -2.94 -10.64 15.35
CA SER A 29 -2.57 -12.05 15.23
C SER A 29 -1.73 -12.56 16.42
N GLY A 30 -1.47 -11.75 17.44
CA GLY A 30 -0.63 -12.10 18.59
C GLY A 30 0.86 -12.21 18.27
N LEU A 31 1.31 -11.61 17.16
CA LEU A 31 2.72 -11.59 16.74
C LEU A 31 3.41 -10.28 17.14
N PRO A 32 4.73 -10.29 17.37
CA PRO A 32 5.49 -9.05 17.50
C PRO A 32 5.50 -8.28 16.18
N LEU A 33 5.82 -6.98 16.26
CA LEU A 33 6.06 -6.17 15.08
C LEU A 33 7.21 -6.75 14.24
N LEU A 34 7.09 -6.60 12.92
CA LEU A 34 8.02 -7.18 11.98
C LEU A 34 9.26 -6.29 11.84
N ASN A 35 10.44 -6.90 11.97
CA ASN A 35 11.68 -6.19 11.74
C ASN A 35 11.96 -6.04 10.23
N PRO A 36 12.51 -4.88 9.79
CA PRO A 36 12.92 -4.69 8.41
C PRO A 36 14.07 -5.63 8.05
N TYR A 37 14.01 -6.24 6.86
CA TYR A 37 15.01 -7.21 6.38
C TYR A 37 16.44 -6.65 6.37
N LYS A 38 16.59 -5.34 6.19
CA LYS A 38 17.90 -4.66 6.14
C LYS A 38 18.50 -4.37 7.52
N ASP A 39 17.79 -4.67 8.61
CA ASP A 39 18.39 -4.65 9.94
C ASP A 39 19.19 -5.93 10.16
N GLU A 40 20.52 -5.83 10.08
CA GLU A 40 21.45 -6.95 10.21
C GLU A 40 21.48 -7.57 11.62
N ASN A 41 20.97 -6.85 12.63
CA ASN A 41 20.95 -7.30 14.03
C ASN A 41 19.57 -7.76 14.50
N ALA A 42 18.56 -7.71 13.63
CA ALA A 42 17.20 -8.04 13.98
C ALA A 42 16.95 -9.54 14.15
N ASP A 43 15.97 -9.86 15.00
CA ASP A 43 15.42 -11.20 15.13
C ASP A 43 14.26 -11.41 14.15
N PHE A 44 14.40 -12.39 13.27
CA PHE A 44 13.41 -12.73 12.25
C PHE A 44 12.57 -13.98 12.59
N ARG A 45 12.66 -14.52 13.82
CA ARG A 45 11.96 -15.75 14.23
C ARG A 45 10.44 -15.68 14.05
N HIS A 46 9.84 -14.51 14.20
CA HIS A 46 8.39 -14.29 14.14
C HIS A 46 7.93 -13.59 12.85
N GLY A 47 8.85 -13.38 11.91
CA GLY A 47 8.57 -12.72 10.65
C GLY A 47 9.63 -11.67 10.31
N VAL A 48 9.57 -11.23 9.06
CA VAL A 48 10.50 -10.29 8.46
C VAL A 48 9.72 -9.42 7.48
N ASN A 49 10.11 -8.16 7.40
CA ASN A 49 9.52 -7.17 6.52
C ASN A 49 10.48 -6.78 5.37
N PHE A 50 10.13 -7.13 4.14
CA PHE A 50 10.96 -6.84 2.97
C PHE A 50 10.62 -5.52 2.27
N ALA A 51 9.55 -4.83 2.69
CA ALA A 51 9.03 -3.73 1.89
C ALA A 51 9.79 -2.42 2.01
N VAL A 52 9.86 -1.73 0.88
CA VAL A 52 10.60 -0.47 0.71
C VAL A 52 9.63 0.60 0.24
N ALA A 53 9.65 1.75 0.90
CA ALA A 53 8.87 2.90 0.50
C ALA A 53 9.17 3.29 -0.96
N GLY A 54 8.12 3.56 -1.73
CA GLY A 54 8.25 3.94 -3.14
C GLY A 54 8.66 2.83 -4.10
N CYS A 55 8.64 1.56 -3.66
CA CYS A 55 8.87 0.44 -4.56
C CYS A 55 7.76 0.28 -5.60
N THR A 56 8.14 -0.24 -6.76
CA THR A 56 7.25 -0.52 -7.90
C THR A 56 7.22 -2.02 -8.18
N ALA A 57 6.13 -2.51 -8.76
CA ALA A 57 6.10 -3.84 -9.36
C ALA A 57 7.15 -3.90 -10.48
N LEU A 58 7.13 -2.91 -11.38
CA LEU A 58 8.04 -2.82 -12.52
C LEU A 58 9.47 -2.48 -12.08
N SER A 59 10.45 -2.94 -12.84
CA SER A 59 11.85 -2.57 -12.63
C SER A 59 12.10 -1.11 -12.99
N ALA A 60 13.18 -0.51 -12.45
CA ALA A 60 13.59 0.84 -12.84
C ALA A 60 13.82 0.98 -14.36
N LYS A 61 14.29 -0.09 -15.01
CA LYS A 61 14.45 -0.15 -16.47
C LYS A 61 13.09 -0.07 -17.19
N SER A 62 12.12 -0.89 -16.77
CA SER A 62 10.76 -0.91 -17.35
C SER A 62 10.02 0.41 -17.14
N LEU A 63 10.23 1.07 -15.99
CA LEU A 63 9.71 2.43 -15.75
C LEU A 63 10.31 3.44 -16.73
N ALA A 64 11.63 3.41 -16.93
CA ALA A 64 12.32 4.30 -17.86
C ALA A 64 11.87 4.08 -19.32
N GLU A 65 11.63 2.82 -19.72
CA GLU A 65 11.04 2.48 -21.04
C GLU A 65 9.63 3.07 -21.21
N ASN A 66 8.90 3.23 -20.10
CA ASN A 66 7.61 3.92 -20.06
C ASN A 66 7.75 5.45 -19.88
N ASN A 67 8.95 6.03 -19.93
CA ASN A 67 9.20 7.45 -19.63
C ASN A 67 8.74 7.87 -18.22
N ILE A 68 8.95 7.01 -17.22
CA ILE A 68 8.68 7.29 -15.81
C ILE A 68 10.00 7.26 -15.05
N VAL A 69 10.31 8.34 -14.34
CA VAL A 69 11.42 8.41 -13.38
C VAL A 69 10.92 7.96 -12.01
N ASN A 70 11.64 7.04 -11.35
CA ASN A 70 11.34 6.71 -9.96
C ASN A 70 11.76 7.87 -9.04
N VAL A 71 10.79 8.64 -8.56
CA VAL A 71 11.06 9.81 -7.68
C VAL A 71 11.43 9.43 -6.26
N ALA A 72 11.20 8.17 -5.84
CA ALA A 72 11.66 7.67 -4.54
C ALA A 72 13.14 7.27 -4.57
N LEU A 73 13.81 7.32 -5.74
CA LEU A 73 15.23 7.01 -5.93
C LEU A 73 15.64 5.61 -5.40
N THR A 74 14.67 4.70 -5.30
CA THR A 74 14.91 3.31 -4.91
C THR A 74 14.97 2.39 -6.13
N ASN A 75 15.88 1.43 -6.11
CA ASN A 75 15.94 0.36 -7.10
C ASN A 75 15.31 -0.95 -6.58
N SER A 76 14.61 -0.88 -5.45
CA SER A 76 14.02 -2.04 -4.77
C SER A 76 12.64 -2.39 -5.34
N SER A 77 12.56 -2.72 -6.63
CA SER A 77 11.30 -3.23 -7.22
C SER A 77 10.83 -4.53 -6.54
N LEU A 78 9.60 -4.95 -6.81
CA LEU A 78 9.03 -6.21 -6.33
C LEU A 78 9.98 -7.39 -6.56
N SER A 79 10.58 -7.47 -7.75
CA SER A 79 11.54 -8.53 -8.08
C SER A 79 12.78 -8.52 -7.17
N VAL A 80 13.34 -7.34 -6.88
CA VAL A 80 14.53 -7.19 -6.02
C VAL A 80 14.21 -7.59 -4.58
N GLN A 81 13.06 -7.18 -4.07
CA GLN A 81 12.62 -7.57 -2.73
C GLN A 81 12.31 -9.08 -2.65
N LEU A 82 11.83 -9.70 -3.73
CA LEU A 82 11.67 -11.15 -3.83
C LEU A 82 13.01 -11.90 -3.89
N ASP A 83 14.04 -11.30 -4.48
CA ASP A 83 15.40 -11.87 -4.47
C ASP A 83 15.97 -11.84 -3.05
N TRP A 84 15.77 -10.74 -2.32
CA TRP A 84 16.11 -10.65 -0.90
C TRP A 84 15.37 -11.70 -0.06
N MET A 85 14.07 -11.86 -0.29
CA MET A 85 13.27 -12.90 0.36
C MET A 85 13.82 -14.29 0.04
N SER A 86 14.14 -14.58 -1.21
CA SER A 86 14.73 -15.87 -1.61
C SER A 86 16.03 -16.15 -0.86
N SER A 87 16.96 -15.18 -0.80
CA SER A 87 18.23 -15.33 -0.09
C SER A 87 18.03 -15.55 1.42
N HIS A 88 17.09 -14.82 2.03
CA HIS A 88 16.75 -14.99 3.43
C HIS A 88 16.16 -16.38 3.72
N LEU A 89 15.22 -16.84 2.90
CA LEU A 89 14.56 -18.13 3.12
C LEU A 89 15.51 -19.32 2.95
N GLN A 90 16.50 -19.22 2.06
CA GLN A 90 17.54 -20.24 1.89
C GLN A 90 18.44 -20.42 3.12
N THR A 91 18.60 -19.37 3.94
CA THR A 91 19.51 -19.37 5.10
C THR A 91 18.81 -19.58 6.43
N THR A 92 17.49 -19.31 6.50
CA THR A 92 16.81 -19.12 7.79
C THR A 92 15.58 -20.03 8.02
N CYS A 93 15.02 -20.68 7.00
CA CYS A 93 13.72 -21.34 7.11
C CYS A 93 13.70 -22.80 6.65
N SER A 94 13.03 -23.66 7.43
CA SER A 94 12.52 -24.94 6.94
C SER A 94 11.19 -24.72 6.20
N SER A 95 10.90 -25.55 5.21
CA SER A 95 9.65 -25.53 4.44
C SER A 95 8.39 -25.59 5.33
N GLU A 96 8.48 -26.25 6.48
CA GLU A 96 7.40 -26.38 7.46
C GLU A 96 7.06 -25.07 8.21
N LYS A 97 7.95 -24.07 8.25
CA LYS A 97 7.58 -22.76 8.81
C LYS A 97 6.79 -21.91 7.81
N LEU A 98 7.10 -22.06 6.53
CA LEU A 98 6.51 -21.25 5.46
C LEU A 98 5.06 -21.62 5.16
N ASN A 99 4.70 -22.90 5.32
CA ASN A 99 3.32 -23.35 5.15
C ASN A 99 2.35 -22.86 6.26
N LYS A 100 2.87 -22.35 7.38
CA LYS A 100 2.11 -21.77 8.51
C LYS A 100 2.23 -20.24 8.55
N SER A 101 3.02 -19.66 7.64
CA SER A 101 3.25 -18.22 7.59
C SER A 101 2.24 -17.53 6.69
N LEU A 102 1.84 -16.31 7.06
CA LEU A 102 1.03 -15.43 6.24
C LEU A 102 1.93 -14.51 5.40
N PHE A 103 1.68 -14.45 4.10
CA PHE A 103 2.41 -13.59 3.17
C PHE A 103 1.50 -12.47 2.67
N LEU A 104 1.66 -11.26 3.20
CA LEU A 104 1.09 -10.06 2.58
C LEU A 104 2.03 -9.59 1.46
N VAL A 105 1.65 -9.69 0.20
CA VAL A 105 2.36 -9.06 -0.93
C VAL A 105 1.73 -7.67 -1.07
N GLY A 106 2.30 -6.65 -0.41
CA GLY A 106 1.67 -5.35 -0.10
C GLY A 106 1.10 -4.54 -1.28
N GLU A 107 0.71 -3.28 -1.04
CA GLU A 107 0.12 -2.41 -2.09
C GLU A 107 1.15 -2.08 -3.18
N ILE A 108 1.30 -2.99 -4.13
CA ILE A 108 2.27 -2.92 -5.21
C ILE A 108 1.54 -2.60 -6.52
N GLY A 109 2.14 -1.74 -7.36
CA GLY A 109 1.49 -1.23 -8.57
C GLY A 109 0.90 0.18 -8.41
N GLY A 110 0.69 0.66 -7.18
CA GLY A 110 0.22 2.04 -6.92
C GLY A 110 1.26 3.12 -7.25
N ASN A 111 2.54 2.86 -6.94
CA ASN A 111 3.62 3.82 -7.14
C ASN A 111 3.88 4.14 -8.62
N GLU A 112 3.70 3.18 -9.53
CA GLU A 112 3.75 3.40 -10.97
C GLU A 112 2.82 4.53 -11.41
N PHE A 113 1.61 4.54 -10.85
CA PHE A 113 0.59 5.54 -11.18
C PHE A 113 0.86 6.87 -10.49
N ILE A 114 1.29 6.85 -9.22
CA ILE A 114 1.73 8.07 -8.53
C ILE A 114 2.84 8.76 -9.32
N TYR A 115 3.86 8.01 -9.77
CA TYR A 115 4.99 8.57 -10.51
C TYR A 115 4.59 9.04 -11.91
N GLY A 116 3.88 8.18 -12.66
CA GLY A 116 3.43 8.50 -14.01
C GLY A 116 2.55 9.73 -14.07
N LEU A 117 1.49 9.77 -13.26
CA LEU A 117 0.54 10.89 -13.23
C LEU A 117 1.19 12.19 -12.73
N SER A 118 2.08 12.09 -11.73
CA SER A 118 2.84 13.27 -11.26
C SER A 118 3.73 13.87 -12.34
N GLN A 119 4.24 13.03 -13.25
CA GLN A 119 5.10 13.38 -14.37
C GLN A 119 4.34 13.69 -15.66
N GLY A 120 3.00 13.76 -15.61
CA GLY A 120 2.17 14.20 -16.73
C GLY A 120 1.69 13.10 -17.67
N LYS A 121 1.82 11.81 -17.30
CA LYS A 121 1.12 10.75 -18.02
C LYS A 121 -0.39 10.96 -17.97
N THR A 122 -1.04 10.67 -19.08
CA THR A 122 -2.49 10.64 -19.18
C THR A 122 -3.06 9.39 -18.49
N MET A 123 -4.37 9.43 -18.22
CA MET A 123 -5.09 8.25 -17.71
C MET A 123 -5.03 7.07 -18.68
N ASP A 124 -5.08 7.33 -19.99
CA ASP A 124 -5.02 6.27 -21.00
C ASP A 124 -3.64 5.62 -21.09
N GLU A 125 -2.56 6.41 -21.00
CA GLU A 125 -1.21 5.85 -20.88
C GLU A 125 -1.08 5.02 -19.59
N SER A 126 -1.65 5.50 -18.48
CA SER A 126 -1.64 4.78 -17.21
C SER A 126 -2.40 3.45 -17.30
N ARG A 127 -3.55 3.42 -17.99
CA ARG A 127 -4.33 2.19 -18.22
C ARG A 127 -3.58 1.16 -19.05
N ARG A 128 -2.79 1.58 -20.05
CA ARG A 128 -2.00 0.67 -20.90
C ARG A 128 -0.92 -0.09 -20.13
N MET A 129 -0.43 0.45 -19.01
CA MET A 129 0.56 -0.22 -18.16
C MET A 129 -0.05 -1.27 -17.22
N VAL A 130 -1.36 -1.21 -16.95
CA VAL A 130 -2.04 -2.08 -15.97
C VAL A 130 -1.81 -3.57 -16.24
N PRO A 131 -1.95 -4.09 -17.49
CA PRO A 131 -1.71 -5.51 -17.74
C PRO A 131 -0.30 -5.97 -17.37
N GLU A 132 0.73 -5.19 -17.72
CA GLU A 132 2.13 -5.53 -17.41
C GLU A 132 2.39 -5.51 -15.89
N ILE A 133 1.87 -4.51 -15.20
CA ILE A 133 1.97 -4.38 -13.74
C ILE A 133 1.31 -5.59 -13.06
N VAL A 134 0.05 -5.88 -13.41
CA VAL A 134 -0.69 -7.01 -12.83
C VAL A 134 0.02 -8.33 -13.10
N GLN A 135 0.50 -8.57 -14.32
CA GLN A 135 1.27 -9.79 -14.62
C GLN A 135 2.56 -9.87 -13.81
N THR A 136 3.25 -8.75 -13.59
CA THR A 136 4.44 -8.71 -12.72
C THR A 136 4.11 -9.09 -11.28
N ILE A 137 2.97 -8.64 -10.77
CA ILE A 137 2.46 -9.02 -9.44
C ILE A 137 2.14 -10.51 -9.38
N ILE A 138 1.42 -11.05 -10.38
CA ILE A 138 1.12 -12.49 -10.48
C ILE A 138 2.38 -13.34 -10.54
N HIS A 139 3.39 -12.94 -11.30
CA HIS A 139 4.69 -13.60 -11.31
C HIS A 139 5.36 -13.56 -9.93
N GLY A 140 5.27 -12.43 -9.23
CA GLY A 140 5.74 -12.30 -7.85
C GLY A 140 5.03 -13.29 -6.91
N ILE A 141 3.70 -13.40 -7.01
CA ILE A 141 2.91 -14.35 -6.21
C ILE A 141 3.33 -15.80 -6.52
N LYS A 142 3.53 -16.15 -7.80
CA LYS A 142 4.04 -17.48 -8.20
C LYS A 142 5.40 -17.79 -7.59
N ARG A 143 6.30 -16.80 -7.49
CA ARG A 143 7.59 -16.96 -6.78
C ARG A 143 7.38 -17.21 -5.28
N VAL A 144 6.49 -16.46 -4.63
CA VAL A 144 6.15 -16.65 -3.21
C VAL A 144 5.56 -18.04 -2.95
N ILE A 145 4.68 -18.54 -3.82
CA ILE A 145 4.19 -19.92 -3.78
C ILE A 145 5.35 -20.91 -3.95
N GLY A 146 6.25 -20.66 -4.91
CA GLY A 146 7.46 -21.46 -5.14
C GLY A 146 8.41 -21.51 -3.95
N PHE A 147 8.40 -20.50 -3.07
CA PHE A 147 9.13 -20.50 -1.80
C PHE A 147 8.45 -21.37 -0.72
N GLY A 148 7.21 -21.83 -0.93
CA GLY A 148 6.46 -22.67 0.00
C GLY A 148 5.33 -21.95 0.74
N ALA A 149 4.94 -20.74 0.31
CA ALA A 149 3.82 -20.03 0.89
C ALA A 149 2.47 -20.69 0.55
N THR A 150 1.61 -20.85 1.54
CA THR A 150 0.27 -21.44 1.41
C THR A 150 -0.86 -20.46 1.73
N GLN A 151 -0.56 -19.34 2.39
CA GLN A 151 -1.50 -18.30 2.78
C GLN A 151 -0.95 -16.95 2.32
N ILE A 152 -1.61 -16.34 1.34
CA ILE A 152 -1.14 -15.14 0.66
C ILE A 152 -2.28 -14.13 0.60
N ILE A 153 -2.02 -12.89 1.03
CA ILE A 153 -2.90 -11.74 0.86
C ILE A 153 -2.28 -10.81 -0.19
N VAL A 154 -3.10 -10.36 -1.14
CA VAL A 154 -2.71 -9.43 -2.20
C VAL A 154 -3.70 -8.27 -2.17
N PRO A 155 -3.32 -7.11 -1.61
CA PRO A 155 -4.20 -5.97 -1.55
C PRO A 155 -4.28 -5.26 -2.90
N GLY A 156 -5.43 -4.63 -3.15
CA GLY A 156 -5.58 -3.65 -4.22
C GLY A 156 -5.09 -2.26 -3.80
N ASN A 157 -5.25 -1.30 -4.71
CA ASN A 157 -4.98 0.10 -4.43
C ASN A 157 -6.16 0.77 -3.73
N PHE A 158 -5.87 1.79 -2.93
CA PHE A 158 -6.85 2.70 -2.34
C PHE A 158 -7.60 3.54 -3.41
N PRO A 159 -8.70 4.23 -3.06
CA PRO A 159 -9.29 5.26 -3.91
C PRO A 159 -8.32 6.44 -4.06
N ILE A 160 -7.43 6.37 -5.06
CA ILE A 160 -6.34 7.34 -5.22
C ILE A 160 -6.86 8.77 -5.45
N GLY A 161 -8.08 8.94 -5.99
CA GLY A 161 -8.73 10.24 -6.18
C GLY A 161 -9.06 10.96 -4.88
N CYS A 162 -8.96 10.30 -3.72
CA CYS A 162 -9.16 10.89 -2.40
C CYS A 162 -7.88 11.43 -1.75
N HIS A 163 -6.71 11.18 -2.34
CA HIS A 163 -5.44 11.57 -1.70
C HIS A 163 -5.07 13.03 -2.01
N PRO A 164 -4.59 13.81 -1.03
CA PRO A 164 -4.22 15.21 -1.21
C PRO A 164 -3.24 15.48 -2.37
N ILE A 165 -2.29 14.57 -2.62
CA ILE A 165 -1.37 14.66 -3.77
C ILE A 165 -2.10 14.77 -5.10
N PHE A 166 -3.11 13.92 -5.30
CA PHE A 166 -3.88 13.86 -6.53
C PHE A 166 -4.94 14.96 -6.60
N LEU A 167 -5.62 15.21 -5.48
CA LEU A 167 -6.57 16.31 -5.35
C LEU A 167 -5.92 17.66 -5.65
N THR A 168 -4.70 17.90 -5.18
CA THR A 168 -3.94 19.13 -5.47
C THR A 168 -3.51 19.20 -6.93
N LYS A 169 -3.01 18.10 -7.49
CA LYS A 169 -2.50 18.04 -8.87
C LYS A 169 -3.60 18.21 -9.92
N PHE A 170 -4.76 17.62 -9.68
CA PHE A 170 -5.87 17.50 -10.63
C PHE A 170 -7.11 18.30 -10.21
N MET A 171 -6.94 19.27 -9.30
CA MET A 171 -8.02 20.16 -8.85
C MET A 171 -8.71 20.84 -10.03
N THR A 172 -10.04 20.91 -10.00
CA THR A 172 -10.84 21.59 -11.02
C THR A 172 -12.09 22.23 -10.43
N ASN A 173 -12.62 23.26 -11.09
CA ASN A 173 -13.87 23.92 -10.69
C ASN A 173 -15.13 23.17 -11.17
N ILE A 174 -14.96 22.02 -11.83
CA ILE A 174 -16.06 21.20 -12.32
C ILE A 174 -16.58 20.33 -11.17
N SER A 175 -17.68 20.74 -10.53
CA SER A 175 -18.26 20.00 -9.39
C SER A 175 -18.60 18.55 -9.72
N THR A 176 -19.01 18.26 -10.95
CA THR A 176 -19.31 16.91 -11.41
C THR A 176 -18.07 16.03 -11.62
N ALA A 177 -16.85 16.54 -11.45
CA ALA A 177 -15.63 15.72 -11.43
C ALA A 177 -15.43 14.98 -10.10
N TYR A 178 -16.10 15.43 -9.03
CA TYR A 178 -15.98 14.90 -7.68
C TYR A 178 -17.18 14.00 -7.31
N ASP A 179 -16.96 13.09 -6.37
CA ASP A 179 -18.01 12.27 -5.73
C ASP A 179 -18.52 12.91 -4.42
N GLU A 180 -19.41 12.23 -3.70
CA GLU A 180 -19.97 12.72 -2.43
C GLU A 180 -18.92 12.92 -1.32
N TYR A 181 -17.75 12.27 -1.42
CA TYR A 181 -16.62 12.43 -0.51
C TYR A 181 -15.59 13.43 -1.01
N HIS A 182 -15.94 14.23 -2.03
CA HIS A 182 -15.04 15.20 -2.66
C HIS A 182 -13.75 14.56 -3.21
N CYS A 183 -13.82 13.29 -3.63
CA CYS A 183 -12.73 12.62 -4.32
C CYS A 183 -12.91 12.71 -5.84
N LEU A 184 -11.80 12.72 -6.58
CA LEU A 184 -11.82 12.77 -8.04
C LEU A 184 -12.28 11.43 -8.66
N LYS A 185 -13.42 11.45 -9.36
CA LYS A 185 -14.04 10.23 -9.90
C LYS A 185 -13.21 9.53 -10.95
N ASP A 186 -12.53 10.25 -11.84
CA ASP A 186 -11.73 9.62 -12.90
C ASP A 186 -10.54 8.83 -12.36
N LEU A 187 -9.94 9.33 -11.28
CA LEU A 187 -8.86 8.67 -10.56
C LEU A 187 -9.36 7.46 -9.77
N ASN A 188 -10.51 7.59 -9.10
CA ASN A 188 -11.16 6.46 -8.42
C ASN A 188 -11.61 5.36 -9.40
N ASN A 189 -12.19 5.74 -10.55
CA ASN A 189 -12.54 4.82 -11.63
C ASN A 189 -11.32 4.07 -12.18
N PHE A 190 -10.16 4.73 -12.20
CA PHE A 190 -8.90 4.09 -12.58
C PHE A 190 -8.38 3.11 -11.51
N ALA A 191 -8.43 3.47 -10.23
CA ALA A 191 -8.12 2.52 -9.15
C ALA A 191 -9.05 1.30 -9.20
N ILE A 192 -10.34 1.49 -9.44
CA ILE A 192 -11.31 0.41 -9.66
C ILE A 192 -10.90 -0.46 -10.87
N PHE A 193 -10.51 0.16 -11.99
CA PHE A 193 -10.04 -0.58 -13.17
C PHE A 193 -8.82 -1.45 -12.85
N PHE A 194 -7.81 -0.91 -12.19
CA PHE A 194 -6.63 -1.67 -11.75
C PHE A 194 -7.04 -2.83 -10.82
N ASN A 195 -7.84 -2.53 -9.80
CA ASN A 195 -8.29 -3.51 -8.81
C ASN A 195 -9.10 -4.65 -9.42
N ARG A 196 -9.94 -4.37 -10.43
CA ARG A 196 -10.68 -5.41 -11.16
C ARG A 196 -9.77 -6.34 -11.96
N ASN A 197 -8.76 -5.78 -12.65
CA ASN A 197 -7.79 -6.59 -13.38
C ASN A 197 -6.96 -7.47 -12.43
N LEU A 198 -6.56 -6.92 -11.28
CA LEU A 198 -5.84 -7.67 -10.26
C LEU A 198 -6.70 -8.80 -9.67
N GLN A 199 -7.96 -8.52 -9.31
CA GLN A 199 -8.91 -9.53 -8.82
C GLN A 199 -9.13 -10.66 -9.84
N GLN A 200 -9.36 -10.32 -11.11
CA GLN A 200 -9.50 -11.32 -12.16
C GLN A 200 -8.26 -12.22 -12.27
N ALA A 201 -7.07 -11.63 -12.27
CA ALA A 201 -5.83 -12.38 -12.37
C ALA A 201 -5.56 -13.25 -11.13
N ILE A 202 -5.95 -12.79 -9.94
CA ILE A 202 -5.94 -13.57 -8.70
C ILE A 202 -6.90 -14.76 -8.81
N ASP A 203 -8.11 -14.56 -9.31
CA ASP A 203 -9.11 -15.62 -9.45
C ASP A 203 -8.74 -16.66 -10.51
N GLU A 204 -8.03 -16.24 -11.56
CA GLU A 204 -7.38 -17.16 -12.51
C GLU A 204 -6.27 -17.96 -11.81
N LEU A 205 -5.39 -17.29 -11.05
CA LEU A 205 -4.30 -17.95 -10.33
C LEU A 205 -4.79 -18.97 -9.30
N LYS A 206 -5.92 -18.72 -8.62
CA LYS A 206 -6.54 -19.69 -7.68
C LYS A 206 -6.87 -21.03 -8.36
N LYS A 207 -7.23 -21.02 -9.64
CA LYS A 207 -7.56 -22.25 -10.39
C LYS A 207 -6.31 -23.12 -10.61
N ASP A 208 -5.17 -22.48 -10.80
CA ASP A 208 -3.87 -23.16 -10.96
C ASP A 208 -3.33 -23.70 -9.62
N TYR A 209 -3.72 -23.09 -8.50
CA TYR A 209 -3.23 -23.40 -7.16
C TYR A 209 -4.36 -23.65 -6.14
N PRO A 210 -5.19 -24.71 -6.33
CA PRO A 210 -6.39 -24.94 -5.50
C PRO A 210 -6.10 -25.22 -4.02
N ASN A 211 -4.86 -25.61 -3.68
CA ASN A 211 -4.42 -25.88 -2.31
C ASN A 211 -3.82 -24.66 -1.60
N ILE A 212 -3.76 -23.50 -2.27
CA ILE A 212 -3.20 -22.26 -1.74
C ILE A 212 -4.35 -21.31 -1.40
N THR A 213 -4.35 -20.78 -0.19
CA THR A 213 -5.27 -19.73 0.22
C THR A 213 -4.75 -18.39 -0.29
N LEU A 214 -5.34 -17.89 -1.38
CA LEU A 214 -5.02 -16.60 -1.98
C LEU A 214 -6.19 -15.63 -1.74
N ILE A 215 -5.96 -14.56 -0.98
CA ILE A 215 -7.00 -13.61 -0.57
C ILE A 215 -6.70 -12.25 -1.21
N TYR A 216 -7.73 -11.64 -1.81
CA TYR A 216 -7.66 -10.25 -2.23
C TYR A 216 -7.95 -9.34 -1.02
N GLY A 217 -7.03 -8.42 -0.71
CA GLY A 217 -7.22 -7.40 0.33
C GLY A 217 -7.92 -6.18 -0.25
N ASP A 218 -9.19 -5.98 0.11
CA ASP A 218 -10.01 -4.90 -0.46
C ASP A 218 -9.77 -3.54 0.22
N TYR A 219 -8.57 -3.00 -0.02
CA TYR A 219 -8.14 -1.70 0.52
C TYR A 219 -9.05 -0.56 0.04
N TYR A 220 -9.62 -0.70 -1.16
CA TYR A 220 -10.50 0.30 -1.74
C TYR A 220 -11.78 0.44 -0.91
N ASN A 221 -12.50 -0.66 -0.66
CA ASN A 221 -13.73 -0.62 0.12
C ASN A 221 -13.48 -0.40 1.61
N ALA A 222 -12.34 -0.86 2.16
CA ALA A 222 -11.94 -0.52 3.52
C ALA A 222 -11.80 1.01 3.71
N PHE A 223 -11.21 1.70 2.74
CA PHE A 223 -11.07 3.15 2.76
C PHE A 223 -12.41 3.86 2.56
N LEU A 224 -13.27 3.37 1.66
CA LEU A 224 -14.62 3.93 1.51
C LEU A 224 -15.45 3.78 2.78
N TRP A 225 -15.35 2.64 3.46
CA TRP A 225 -15.98 2.45 4.77
C TRP A 225 -15.47 3.46 5.79
N LEU A 226 -14.16 3.74 5.79
CA LEU A 226 -13.56 4.76 6.66
C LEU A 226 -14.13 6.16 6.36
N LEU A 227 -14.22 6.55 5.09
CA LEU A 227 -14.79 7.84 4.69
C LEU A 227 -16.26 7.97 5.11
N HIS A 228 -17.06 6.93 4.87
CA HIS A 228 -18.47 6.90 5.24
C HIS A 228 -18.68 7.03 6.76
N ASN A 229 -17.79 6.43 7.56
CA ASN A 229 -17.89 6.41 9.02
C ASN A 229 -16.98 7.44 9.70
N ALA A 230 -16.34 8.35 8.96
CA ALA A 230 -15.24 9.15 9.46
C ALA A 230 -15.59 9.92 10.76
N GLY A 231 -16.70 10.64 10.76
CA GLY A 231 -17.16 11.38 11.93
C GLY A 231 -17.54 10.49 13.13
N SER A 232 -18.05 9.27 12.91
CA SER A 232 -18.43 8.36 14.00
C SER A 232 -17.21 7.69 14.65
N VAL A 233 -16.12 7.54 13.90
CA VAL A 233 -14.87 6.94 14.38
C VAL A 233 -13.79 7.97 14.75
N GLY A 234 -14.17 9.24 14.85
CA GLY A 234 -13.36 10.31 15.45
C GLY A 234 -12.52 11.16 14.50
N PHE A 235 -12.74 11.08 13.18
CA PHE A 235 -12.12 11.99 12.22
C PHE A 235 -12.89 13.30 12.10
N ASP A 236 -12.17 14.39 11.85
CA ASP A 236 -12.77 15.69 11.56
C ASP A 236 -13.27 15.71 10.10
N ASN A 237 -14.59 15.83 9.95
CA ASN A 237 -15.24 15.90 8.65
C ASN A 237 -14.73 17.08 7.78
N SER A 238 -14.19 18.14 8.39
CA SER A 238 -13.65 19.31 7.67
C SER A 238 -12.21 19.12 7.15
N SER A 239 -11.58 18.00 7.48
CA SER A 239 -10.19 17.68 7.14
C SER A 239 -9.99 16.31 6.48
N LEU A 240 -11.06 15.63 6.04
CA LEU A 240 -10.97 14.29 5.44
C LEU A 240 -10.05 14.24 4.21
N GLN A 241 -10.01 15.32 3.43
CA GLN A 241 -9.16 15.47 2.24
C GLN A 241 -7.90 16.29 2.51
N LYS A 242 -7.55 16.57 3.78
CA LYS A 242 -6.39 17.39 4.14
C LYS A 242 -5.28 16.56 4.77
N ALA A 243 -4.05 16.84 4.40
CA ALA A 243 -2.89 16.25 5.07
C ALA A 243 -2.69 16.88 6.46
N CYS A 244 -2.38 16.08 7.48
CA CYS A 244 -2.01 16.59 8.80
C CYS A 244 -0.62 17.25 8.80
N CYS A 245 0.37 16.60 8.20
CA CYS A 245 1.72 17.11 8.00
C CYS A 245 1.88 17.66 6.59
N GLY A 246 1.74 18.97 6.46
CA GLY A 246 1.70 19.59 5.14
C GLY A 246 1.50 21.10 5.20
N ILE A 247 1.54 21.71 4.04
CA ILE A 247 1.36 23.16 3.88
C ILE A 247 0.74 23.46 2.53
N GLY A 248 -0.06 24.52 2.48
CA GLY A 248 -0.51 25.15 1.23
C GLY A 248 -1.79 24.54 0.63
N GLY A 249 -2.44 25.35 -0.21
CA GLY A 249 -3.63 24.94 -0.96
C GLY A 249 -4.83 24.52 -0.10
N GLU A 250 -5.86 24.01 -0.78
CA GLU A 250 -7.09 23.51 -0.17
C GLU A 250 -6.88 22.22 0.66
N TYR A 251 -5.97 21.37 0.20
CA TYR A 251 -5.73 20.02 0.74
C TYR A 251 -4.55 19.95 1.72
N ASN A 252 -4.02 21.10 2.15
CA ASN A 252 -2.83 21.24 2.98
C ASN A 252 -1.60 20.47 2.43
N TYR A 253 -1.39 20.53 1.12
CA TYR A 253 -0.35 19.75 0.44
C TYR A 253 0.36 20.59 -0.63
N ASP A 254 1.70 20.49 -0.64
CA ASP A 254 2.58 21.10 -1.64
C ASP A 254 3.64 20.07 -2.07
N VAL A 255 3.65 19.74 -3.37
CA VAL A 255 4.55 18.74 -3.95
C VAL A 255 6.04 19.08 -3.77
N HIS A 256 6.37 20.37 -3.65
CA HIS A 256 7.72 20.88 -3.49
C HIS A 256 8.13 21.06 -2.02
N ARG A 257 7.16 21.05 -1.10
CA ARG A 257 7.38 21.27 0.35
C ARG A 257 6.68 20.17 1.15
N ARG A 258 7.20 18.95 1.01
CA ARG A 258 6.65 17.73 1.63
C ARG A 258 6.85 17.69 3.14
N CYS A 259 6.08 16.85 3.83
CA CYS A 259 6.27 16.55 5.25
C CYS A 259 7.74 16.23 5.56
N GLY A 260 8.25 16.78 6.68
CA GLY A 260 9.66 16.67 7.07
C GLY A 260 10.58 17.73 6.46
N ALA A 261 10.14 18.47 5.42
CA ALA A 261 10.91 19.60 4.91
C ALA A 261 10.88 20.79 5.89
N PRO A 262 11.89 21.68 5.86
CA PRO A 262 11.94 22.84 6.76
C PRO A 262 10.66 23.69 6.70
N ARG A 263 10.14 24.02 7.88
CA ARG A 263 8.94 24.86 8.08
C ARG A 263 7.65 24.27 7.50
N VAL A 264 7.56 22.96 7.36
CA VAL A 264 6.29 22.27 7.09
C VAL A 264 5.70 21.84 8.45
N PRO A 265 4.54 22.37 8.85
CA PRO A 265 3.94 22.07 10.15
C PRO A 265 3.28 20.69 10.16
N VAL A 266 3.08 20.18 11.37
CA VAL A 266 2.20 19.03 11.67
C VAL A 266 0.96 19.58 12.38
N CYS A 267 -0.21 19.06 12.05
CA CYS A 267 -1.46 19.39 12.73
C CYS A 267 -1.40 19.03 14.23
N VAL A 268 -2.25 19.66 15.04
CA VAL A 268 -2.22 19.49 16.51
C VAL A 268 -2.52 18.06 16.93
N ASP A 269 -3.51 17.43 16.29
CA ASP A 269 -3.92 16.06 16.58
C ASP A 269 -3.99 15.23 15.29
N PRO A 270 -2.97 14.41 15.00
CA PRO A 270 -2.98 13.53 13.83
C PRO A 270 -4.09 12.48 13.85
N SER A 271 -4.69 12.16 15.00
CA SER A 271 -5.74 11.13 15.09
C SER A 271 -7.06 11.58 14.44
N THR A 272 -7.26 12.88 14.24
CA THR A 272 -8.47 13.43 13.60
C THR A 272 -8.37 13.52 12.07
N HIS A 273 -7.20 13.22 11.49
CA HIS A 273 -6.96 13.30 10.04
C HIS A 273 -6.81 11.91 9.43
N ILE A 274 -7.37 11.72 8.22
CA ILE A 274 -7.15 10.47 7.46
C ILE A 274 -5.76 10.47 6.82
N SER A 275 -5.37 11.55 6.16
CA SER A 275 -4.07 11.66 5.49
C SER A 275 -2.99 12.19 6.43
N TRP A 276 -1.85 11.51 6.46
CA TRP A 276 -0.67 11.95 7.20
C TRP A 276 0.08 13.06 6.44
N ASP A 277 0.62 12.77 5.26
CA ASP A 277 1.53 13.66 4.52
C ASP A 277 1.04 14.02 3.11
N GLY A 278 -0.20 13.64 2.79
CA GLY A 278 -0.83 13.82 1.48
C GLY A 278 -0.65 12.67 0.50
N VAL A 279 0.18 11.67 0.84
CA VAL A 279 0.35 10.42 0.10
C VAL A 279 -0.07 9.23 0.97
N HIS A 280 0.35 9.24 2.24
CA HIS A 280 0.12 8.16 3.18
C HIS A 280 -0.95 8.52 4.21
N LEU A 281 -1.41 7.51 4.95
CA LEU A 281 -2.47 7.65 5.93
C LEU A 281 -1.90 7.76 7.35
N THR A 282 -2.70 8.31 8.26
CA THR A 282 -2.34 8.34 9.68
C THR A 282 -2.47 6.94 10.29
N GLN A 283 -1.78 6.71 11.40
CA GLN A 283 -1.91 5.47 12.17
C GLN A 283 -3.38 5.19 12.54
N ASN A 284 -4.18 6.22 12.85
CA ASN A 284 -5.58 6.03 13.19
C ASN A 284 -6.40 5.56 11.98
N ALA A 285 -6.14 6.11 10.78
CA ALA A 285 -6.77 5.65 9.55
C ALA A 285 -6.36 4.21 9.23
N TYR A 286 -5.06 3.89 9.32
CA TYR A 286 -4.57 2.52 9.12
C TYR A 286 -5.15 1.53 10.13
N ARG A 287 -5.38 1.94 11.39
CA ARG A 287 -6.04 1.09 12.40
C ARG A 287 -7.44 0.67 11.97
N TRP A 288 -8.25 1.61 11.50
CA TRP A 288 -9.63 1.34 11.10
C TRP A 288 -9.70 0.53 9.82
N ILE A 289 -8.84 0.83 8.85
CA ILE A 289 -8.71 0.04 7.62
C ILE A 289 -8.25 -1.39 7.95
N ALA A 290 -7.25 -1.56 8.82
CA ALA A 290 -6.77 -2.87 9.22
C ALA A 290 -7.86 -3.69 9.91
N ARG A 291 -8.64 -3.10 10.82
CA ARG A 291 -9.78 -3.77 11.46
C ARG A 291 -10.80 -4.27 10.44
N TRP A 292 -11.22 -3.40 9.53
CA TRP A 292 -12.16 -3.77 8.48
C TRP A 292 -11.62 -4.93 7.61
N LEU A 293 -10.34 -4.86 7.24
CA LEU A 293 -9.68 -5.89 6.44
C LEU A 293 -9.57 -7.21 7.20
N ILE A 294 -9.22 -7.17 8.48
CA ILE A 294 -9.14 -8.37 9.34
C ILE A 294 -10.50 -9.04 9.40
N ASP A 295 -11.58 -8.28 9.64
CA ASP A 295 -12.94 -8.82 9.67
C ASP A 295 -13.36 -9.44 8.33
N ASP A 296 -12.97 -8.84 7.20
CA ASP A 296 -13.23 -9.37 5.85
C ASP A 296 -12.38 -10.61 5.51
N MET A 297 -11.13 -10.66 5.96
CA MET A 297 -10.17 -11.71 5.60
C MET A 297 -10.22 -12.93 6.51
N LEU A 298 -10.50 -12.76 7.81
CA LEU A 298 -10.49 -13.85 8.80
C LEU A 298 -11.37 -15.03 8.40
N PRO A 299 -12.63 -14.85 7.93
CA PRO A 299 -13.47 -15.98 7.50
C PRO A 299 -12.94 -16.71 6.25
N LYS A 300 -12.04 -16.07 5.49
CA LYS A 300 -11.44 -16.62 4.26
C LYS A 300 -10.13 -17.35 4.53
N LEU A 301 -9.52 -17.12 5.69
CA LEU A 301 -8.38 -17.88 6.18
C LEU A 301 -8.90 -19.19 6.75
N ASN A 302 -8.47 -20.32 6.18
CA ASN A 302 -8.76 -21.66 6.70
C ASN A 302 -7.97 -21.95 7.99
N CYS A 303 -8.13 -21.10 9.00
CA CYS A 303 -7.55 -21.30 10.32
C CYS A 303 -8.24 -22.50 10.97
N GLN A 304 -7.61 -23.67 10.92
CA GLN A 304 -7.97 -24.76 11.83
C GLN A 304 -7.51 -24.33 13.23
N VAL A 305 -8.47 -24.02 14.10
CA VAL A 305 -8.25 -23.77 15.53
C VAL A 305 -8.00 -25.10 16.24
#